data_AF-A0A0J1GQ29-F1
#
_entry.id   AF-A0A0J1GQ29-F1
#
_cell.length_a   1.000
_cell.length_b   1.000
_cell.length_c   1.000
_cell.angle_alpha   90.00
_cell.angle_beta   90.00
_cell.angle_gamma   90.00
#
_symmetry.space_group_name_H-M   'P 1'
#
loop_
_entity.id
_entity.type
_entity.pdbx_description
1 polymer ?
#
loop_
_entity_poly.entity_id
_entity_poly.type
_entity_poly.pdbx_seq_one_letter_code
_entity_poly.pdbx_strand_id
1 'polypeptide(L)'
;MGGPLASVYFIKQNFSATNNHEGSSKTLTYGGALLVALLCILPFIPEDFPTLPIPLLFVFLTKVLVEKYQFDKDAIEKDHTLTYHSNWRVFFIGVVSLIVFMAVIFIQLLMMESLGIITLA
;
A
#
# COMPACT_ATOMS: atom_id res chain seq x y z
N MET A 1 -6.42 5.99 1.34
CA MET A 1 -6.37 4.51 1.19
C MET A 1 -5.68 3.95 2.44
N GLY A 2 -6.17 2.83 2.97
CA GLY A 2 -5.83 2.29 4.31
C GLY A 2 -4.41 1.72 4.48
N GLY A 3 -3.37 2.47 4.11
CA GLY A 3 -1.96 2.10 4.26
C GLY A 3 -1.33 1.49 3.00
N PRO A 4 0.01 1.25 3.01
CA PRO A 4 0.78 0.83 1.85
C PRO A 4 0.24 -0.40 1.12
N LEU A 5 -0.10 -1.46 1.86
CA LEU A 5 -0.62 -2.71 1.32
C LEU A 5 -2.00 -2.52 0.66
N ALA A 6 -2.89 -1.77 1.32
CA ALA A 6 -4.21 -1.45 0.80
C ALA A 6 -4.12 -0.61 -0.49
N SER A 7 -3.18 0.36 -0.54
CA SER A 7 -2.96 1.17 -1.73
C SER A 7 -2.53 0.32 -2.94
N VAL A 8 -1.60 -0.62 -2.76
CA VAL A 8 -1.19 -1.54 -3.83
C VAL A 8 -2.38 -2.38 -4.31
N TYR A 9 -3.19 -2.91 -3.38
CA TYR A 9 -4.39 -3.68 -3.71
C TYR A 9 -5.40 -2.86 -4.53
N PHE A 10 -5.77 -1.66 -4.07
CA PHE A 10 -6.78 -0.83 -4.74
C PHE A 10 -6.30 -0.30 -6.09
N ILE A 11 -5.05 0.16 -6.20
CA ILE A 11 -4.50 0.63 -7.48
C ILE A 11 -4.49 -0.52 -8.50
N LYS A 12 -4.08 -1.73 -8.09
CA LYS A 12 -4.11 -2.92 -8.95
C LYS A 12 -5.53 -3.26 -9.39
N GLN A 13 -6.49 -3.23 -8.46
CA GLN A 13 -7.88 -3.53 -8.77
C GLN A 13 -8.47 -2.54 -9.77
N ASN A 14 -8.15 -1.25 -9.64
CA ASN A 14 -8.63 -0.25 -10.57
C ASN A 14 -8.03 -0.40 -11.98
N PHE A 15 -6.74 -0.72 -12.10
CA PHE A 15 -6.16 -1.06 -13.41
C PHE A 15 -6.78 -2.33 -14.02
N SER A 16 -7.15 -3.29 -13.16
CA SER A 16 -7.80 -4.52 -13.63
C SER A 16 -9.22 -4.25 -14.12
N ALA A 17 -9.94 -3.29 -13.54
CA ALA A 17 -11.28 -2.90 -13.96
C ALA A 17 -11.32 -2.26 -15.37
N THR A 18 -10.18 -1.79 -15.88
CA THR A 18 -10.05 -1.21 -17.23
C THR A 18 -9.39 -2.12 -18.24
N ASN A 19 -9.20 -3.41 -17.92
CA ASN A 19 -8.40 -4.34 -18.71
C ASN A 19 -6.96 -3.85 -18.96
N ASN A 20 -6.45 -2.94 -18.13
CA ASN A 20 -5.06 -2.48 -18.19
C ASN A 20 -4.16 -3.46 -17.42
N HIS A 21 -3.89 -4.60 -18.05
CA HIS A 21 -3.06 -5.67 -17.50
C HIS A 21 -1.63 -5.22 -17.19
N GLU A 22 -1.08 -4.31 -18.00
CA GLU A 22 0.27 -3.76 -17.81
C GLU A 22 0.34 -2.93 -16.52
N GLY A 23 -0.59 -2.00 -16.31
CA GLY A 23 -0.68 -1.19 -15.09
C GLY A 23 -0.94 -2.03 -13.84
N SER A 24 -1.78 -3.06 -13.96
CA SER A 24 -2.06 -4.02 -12.88
C SER A 24 -0.80 -4.80 -12.46
N SER A 25 -0.06 -5.34 -13.44
CA SER A 25 1.19 -6.07 -13.19
C SER A 25 2.28 -5.16 -12.62
N LYS A 26 2.49 -3.98 -13.22
CA LYS A 26 3.45 -2.98 -12.72
C LYS A 26 3.14 -2.57 -11.29
N THR A 27 1.87 -2.36 -10.94
CA THR A 27 1.46 -2.01 -9.56
C THR A 27 1.85 -3.10 -8.58
N LEU A 28 1.63 -4.37 -8.93
CA LEU A 28 2.00 -5.48 -8.05
C LEU A 28 3.52 -5.60 -7.90
N THR A 29 4.27 -5.49 -9.00
CA THR A 29 5.74 -5.62 -8.98
C THR A 29 6.40 -4.44 -8.26
N TYR A 30 6.12 -3.20 -8.68
CA TYR A 30 6.73 -2.02 -8.07
C TYR A 30 6.19 -1.75 -6.67
N GLY A 31 4.88 -1.92 -6.46
CA GLY A 31 4.27 -1.78 -5.15
C GLY A 31 4.77 -2.83 -4.16
N GLY A 32 4.85 -4.08 -4.59
CA GLY A 32 5.43 -5.17 -3.79
C GLY A 32 6.90 -4.94 -3.47
N ALA A 33 7.71 -4.55 -4.46
CA ALA A 33 9.12 -4.23 -4.24
C ALA A 33 9.30 -3.07 -3.23
N LEU A 34 8.48 -2.02 -3.33
CA LEU A 34 8.51 -0.89 -2.41
C LEU A 34 8.07 -1.28 -1.00
N LEU A 35 7.08 -2.16 -0.86
CA LEU A 35 6.68 -2.73 0.44
C LEU A 35 7.80 -3.54 1.08
N VAL A 36 8.46 -4.40 0.31
CA VAL A 36 9.60 -5.19 0.80
C VAL A 36 10.76 -4.26 1.21
N ALA A 37 11.10 -3.28 0.37
CA ALA A 37 12.14 -2.30 0.71
C ALA A 37 11.80 -1.54 2.00
N LEU A 38 10.55 -1.10 2.16
CA LEU A 38 10.10 -0.44 3.38
C LEU A 38 10.25 -1.35 4.61
N LEU A 39 9.83 -2.60 4.52
CA LEU A 39 9.95 -3.58 5.61
C LEU A 39 11.41 -3.87 5.98
N CYS A 40 12.31 -3.89 5.00
CA CYS A 40 13.74 -4.07 5.25
C CYS A 40 14.37 -2.84 5.91
N ILE A 41 13.93 -1.62 5.59
CA ILE A 41 14.53 -0.38 6.10
C ILE A 41 14.02 -0.04 7.51
N LEU A 42 12.74 -0.29 7.78
CA LEU A 42 12.06 0.13 9.01
C LEU A 42 12.82 -0.21 10.31
N PRO A 43 13.36 -1.44 10.51
CA PRO A 43 14.06 -1.80 11.75
C PRO A 43 15.38 -1.05 11.97
N PHE A 44 15.95 -0.44 10.93
CA PHE A 44 17.21 0.29 10.98
C PHE A 44 17.02 1.81 11.10
N ILE A 45 15.77 2.27 11.18
CA ILE A 45 15.48 3.69 11.37
C ILE A 45 15.81 4.05 12.83
N PRO A 46 16.63 5.09 13.08
CA PRO A 46 16.94 5.55 14.43
C PRO A 46 15.68 5.99 15.20
N GLU A 47 15.66 5.81 16.52
CA GLU A 47 14.53 6.22 17.36
C GLU A 47 14.26 7.74 17.31
N ASP A 48 15.32 8.55 17.14
CA ASP A 48 15.24 10.01 17.00
C ASP A 48 14.75 10.47 15.63
N PHE A 49 14.51 9.54 14.69
CA PHE A 49 14.06 9.90 13.35
C PHE A 49 12.65 10.50 13.41
N PRO A 50 12.40 11.65 12.76
CA PRO A 50 11.08 12.26 12.76
C PRO A 50 10.03 11.30 12.22
N THR A 51 8.90 11.16 12.90
CA THR A 51 7.86 10.17 12.53
C THR A 51 6.98 10.59 11.36
N LEU A 52 6.99 11.88 10.99
CA LEU A 52 6.10 12.47 9.96
C LEU A 52 6.58 12.37 8.50
N PRO A 53 7.88 12.46 8.15
CA PRO A 53 8.33 12.50 6.75
C PRO A 53 7.93 11.26 5.94
N ILE A 54 8.03 10.05 6.51
CA ILE A 54 7.70 8.80 5.80
C ILE A 54 6.21 8.73 5.48
N PRO A 55 5.27 8.93 6.44
CA PRO A 55 3.84 9.02 6.15
C PRO A 55 3.50 10.10 5.14
N LEU A 56 4.09 11.31 5.25
CA LEU A 56 3.82 12.41 4.34
C LEU A 56 4.26 12.09 2.91
N LEU A 57 5.45 11.51 2.75
CA LEU A 57 5.94 11.05 1.45
C LEU A 57 4.99 10.00 0.86
N PHE A 58 4.51 9.06 1.68
CA PHE A 58 3.56 8.03 1.25
C PHE A 58 2.24 8.61 0.77
N VAL A 59 1.67 9.55 1.53
CA VAL A 59 0.42 10.26 1.16
C VAL A 59 0.63 11.03 -0.14
N PHE A 60 1.74 11.76 -0.26
CA PHE A 60 2.06 12.54 -1.45
C PHE A 60 2.20 11.66 -2.69
N LEU A 61 3.01 10.60 -2.62
CA LEU A 61 3.22 9.67 -3.75
C LEU A 61 1.92 8.99 -4.15
N THR A 62 1.13 8.53 -3.16
CA THR A 62 -0.17 7.91 -3.42
C THR A 62 -1.11 8.88 -4.11
N LYS A 63 -1.16 10.14 -3.65
CA LYS A 63 -2.00 11.18 -4.25
C LYS A 63 -1.60 11.43 -5.70
N VAL A 64 -0.32 11.62 -5.99
CA VAL A 64 0.19 11.83 -7.37
C VAL A 64 -0.14 10.65 -8.28
N LEU A 65 0.02 9.41 -7.79
CA LEU A 65 -0.32 8.20 -8.54
C LEU A 65 -1.82 8.11 -8.83
N VAL A 66 -2.66 8.42 -7.85
CA VAL A 66 -4.12 8.42 -8.00
C VAL A 66 -4.55 9.47 -9.00
N GLU A 67 -4.12 10.72 -8.84
CA GLU A 67 -4.51 11.82 -9.74
C GLU A 67 -4.05 11.59 -11.19
N LYS A 68 -2.89 10.94 -11.39
CA LYS A 68 -2.33 10.75 -12.73
C LYS A 68 -2.84 9.50 -13.46
N TYR A 69 -3.17 8.44 -12.73
CA TYR A 69 -3.43 7.12 -13.32
C TYR A 69 -4.79 6.52 -12.96
N GLN A 70 -5.55 7.14 -12.04
CA GLN A 70 -6.86 6.66 -11.62
C GLN A 70 -7.95 7.61 -12.11
N PHE A 71 -9.17 7.10 -12.21
CA PHE A 71 -10.30 7.89 -12.69
C PHE A 71 -10.73 8.93 -11.66
N ASP A 72 -11.05 10.11 -12.16
CA ASP A 72 -11.86 11.06 -11.42
C ASP A 72 -13.31 10.56 -11.40
N LYS A 73 -14.07 11.00 -10.39
CA LYS A 73 -15.44 10.57 -10.15
C LYS A 73 -16.35 10.80 -11.36
N ASP A 74 -16.18 11.94 -12.01
CA ASP A 74 -16.95 12.32 -13.19
C ASP A 74 -16.71 11.40 -14.39
N ALA A 75 -15.53 10.78 -14.48
CA ALA A 75 -15.21 9.84 -15.54
C ALA A 75 -15.85 8.46 -15.29
N ILE A 76 -15.97 8.05 -14.02
CA ILE A 76 -16.63 6.80 -13.63
C ILE A 76 -18.14 6.88 -13.87
N GLU A 77 -18.78 8.03 -13.57
CA GLU A 77 -20.23 8.19 -13.77
C GLU A 77 -20.66 8.23 -15.24
N LYS A 78 -19.75 8.63 -16.14
CA LYS A 78 -20.00 8.68 -17.59
C LYS A 78 -19.74 7.34 -18.28
N ASP A 79 -19.03 6.42 -17.64
CA ASP A 79 -18.71 5.10 -18.19
C ASP A 79 -19.60 4.03 -17.55
N HIS A 80 -20.57 3.54 -18.32
CA HIS A 80 -21.53 2.52 -17.88
C HIS A 80 -20.89 1.17 -17.52
N THR A 81 -19.61 0.97 -17.84
CA THR A 81 -18.86 -0.25 -17.51
C THR A 81 -18.17 -0.17 -16.15
N LEU A 82 -18.03 1.03 -15.57
CA LEU A 82 -17.38 1.26 -14.29
C LEU A 82 -18.42 1.45 -13.18
N THR A 83 -18.18 0.85 -12.02
CA THR A 83 -19.04 1.00 -10.85
C THR A 83 -18.23 1.25 -9.59
N TYR A 84 -18.74 2.11 -8.72
CA TYR A 84 -18.12 2.33 -7.42
C TYR A 84 -18.29 1.11 -6.52
N HIS A 85 -17.24 0.81 -5.77
CA HIS A 85 -17.34 -0.10 -4.64
C HIS A 85 -17.82 0.65 -3.39
N SER A 86 -18.65 -0.01 -2.58
CA SER A 86 -19.14 0.52 -1.31
C SER A 86 -18.00 0.92 -0.38
N ASN A 87 -18.12 2.08 0.29
CA ASN A 87 -17.15 2.56 1.27
C ASN A 87 -16.91 1.54 2.40
N TRP A 88 -17.91 0.73 2.76
CA TRP A 88 -17.76 -0.34 3.74
C TRP A 88 -16.81 -1.43 3.26
N ARG A 89 -16.89 -1.80 1.98
CA ARG A 89 -15.94 -2.77 1.39
C ARG A 89 -14.52 -2.22 1.43
N VAL A 90 -14.34 -0.94 1.08
CA VAL A 90 -13.04 -0.27 1.13
C VAL A 90 -12.50 -0.25 2.57
N PHE A 91 -13.36 0.06 3.53
CA PHE A 91 -13.02 0.08 4.95
C PHE A 91 -12.54 -1.29 5.45
N PHE A 92 -13.31 -2.36 5.22
CA PHE A 92 -12.94 -3.71 5.67
C PHE A 92 -11.66 -4.22 5.01
N ILE A 93 -11.48 -3.96 3.70
CA ILE A 93 -10.22 -4.30 3.02
C ILE A 93 -9.05 -3.52 3.62
N GLY A 94 -9.25 -2.25 3.96
CA GLY A 94 -8.25 -1.44 4.68
C GLY A 94 -7.89 -2.04 6.04
N VAL A 95 -8.88 -2.42 6.84
CA VAL A 95 -8.67 -3.05 8.15
C VAL A 95 -7.95 -4.40 8.03
N VAL A 96 -8.37 -5.26 7.10
CA VAL A 96 -7.70 -6.55 6.84
C VAL A 96 -6.26 -6.32 6.37
N SER A 97 -6.05 -5.35 5.48
CA SER A 97 -4.70 -5.00 5.00
C SER A 97 -3.82 -4.50 6.13
N LEU A 98 -4.36 -3.71 7.07
CA LEU A 98 -3.65 -3.27 8.26
C LEU A 98 -3.23 -4.45 9.15
N ILE A 99 -4.15 -5.38 9.43
CA ILE A 99 -3.88 -6.56 10.25
C ILE A 99 -2.79 -7.43 9.60
N VAL A 100 -2.90 -7.69 8.28
CA VAL A 100 -1.89 -8.45 7.53
C VAL A 100 -0.54 -7.74 7.57
N PHE A 101 -0.51 -6.43 7.37
CA PHE A 101 0.73 -5.66 7.39
C PHE A 101 1.40 -5.69 8.78
N MET A 102 0.62 -5.56 9.86
CA MET A 102 1.12 -5.71 11.22
C MET A 102 1.69 -7.12 11.45
N ALA A 103 0.96 -8.16 11.04
CA ALA A 103 1.43 -9.55 11.18
C ALA A 103 2.77 -9.78 10.44
N VAL A 104 2.91 -9.26 9.23
CA VAL A 104 4.16 -9.34 8.45
C VAL A 104 5.30 -8.62 9.18
N ILE A 105 5.06 -7.43 9.72
CA ILE A 105 6.08 -6.70 10.51
C ILE A 105 6.51 -7.52 11.73
N PHE A 106 5.55 -8.04 12.50
CA PHE A 106 5.85 -8.86 13.68
C PHE A 106 6.68 -10.10 13.33
N ILE A 107 6.29 -10.84 12.29
CA ILE A 107 7.03 -12.01 11.83
C ILE A 107 8.45 -11.63 11.41
N GLN A 108 8.60 -10.52 10.68
CA GLN A 108 9.91 -10.04 10.24
C GLN A 108 10.83 -9.68 11.41
N LEU A 109 10.30 -8.97 12.42
CA LEU A 109 11.07 -8.59 13.60
C LEU A 109 11.53 -9.82 14.39
N LEU A 110 10.63 -10.78 14.61
CA LEU A 110 10.97 -12.05 15.27
C LEU A 110 12.00 -12.86 14.48
N MET A 111 11.90 -12.88 13.15
CA MET A 111 12.91 -13.51 12.30
C MET A 111 14.28 -12.83 12.43
N MET A 112 14.33 -11.50 12.38
CA MET A 112 15.58 -10.75 12.52
C MET A 112 16.22 -10.95 13.90
N GLU A 113 15.42 -11.00 14.96
CA GLU A 113 15.88 -11.32 16.32
C GLU A 113 16.44 -12.74 16.40
N SER A 114 15.73 -13.73 15.84
CA SER A 114 16.18 -15.14 15.84
C SER A 114 17.51 -15.35 15.10
N LEU A 115 17.82 -14.47 14.12
CA LEU A 115 19.07 -14.45 13.37
C LEU A 115 20.16 -13.62 14.05
N GLY A 116 19.86 -12.94 15.17
CA GLY A 116 20.79 -12.06 15.88
C GLY A 116 21.10 -10.76 15.15
N ILE A 117 20.26 -10.34 14.20
CA ILE A 117 20.45 -9.09 13.42
C ILE A 117 20.05 -7.88 14.26
N ILE A 118 18.96 -8.00 15.01
CA ILE A 118 18.45 -6.98 15.92
C ILE A 118 18.23 -7.60 17.30
N THR A 119 18.16 -6.76 18.33
CA THR A 119 17.71 -7.15 19.67
C THR A 119 16.44 -6.38 19.95
N LEU A 120 15.32 -7.09 20.10
CA LEU A 120 14.11 -6.50 20.62
C LEU A 120 14.33 -6.34 22.14
N ALA A 121 14.20 -5.11 22.64
CA ALA A 121 14.44 -4.78 24.05
C ALA A 121 13.47 -5.48 25.01
#